data_AF-A0A661LG71-F1
#
_entry.id   AF-A0A661LG71-F1
#
_cell.length_a   1.000
_cell.length_b   1.000
_cell.length_c   1.000
_cell.angle_alpha   90.00
_cell.angle_beta   90.00
_cell.angle_gamma   90.00
#
_symmetry.space_group_name_H-M   'P 1'
#
loop_
_entity.id
_entity.type
_entity.pdbx_description
1 polymer ?
#
loop_
_entity_poly.entity_id
_entity_poly.type
_entity_poly.pdbx_seq_one_letter_code
_entity_poly.pdbx_strand_id
1 'polypeptide(L)'
;VQVQENYYRPEGSGEPFPGVEIRITDEGEILLGGVGVVRGYYKQPDETKKAFRSGYFYTGDGGYMDDKGELYIVDRVKDMQTLSNGDRFSPTYIEGRLKFSPYIKDCMVVGNNRDSVVAIINMDYENTGRWAERNHIAYTSHQDLSQKKEVGELLKDIVGNVNNVLPEKQRVTRFVVLHKDFDPDEAELTRTRKLRRDFMEKRYENLIQALYGGQDKVDMETTVTYRDGRQATWKIDMLVQDVNKR
;
A
#
# COMPACT_ATOMS: atom_id res chain seq x y z
N VAL A 1 -26.81 -13.38 -24.12
CA VAL A 1 -25.39 -13.53 -23.72
C VAL A 1 -25.40 -13.76 -22.22
N GLN A 2 -25.17 -15.00 -21.77
CA GLN A 2 -25.03 -15.27 -20.33
C GLN A 2 -23.82 -14.47 -19.85
N VAL A 3 -24.04 -13.57 -18.89
CA VAL A 3 -22.96 -12.92 -18.16
C VAL A 3 -22.28 -14.05 -17.38
N GLN A 4 -21.08 -14.46 -17.80
CA GLN A 4 -20.29 -15.43 -17.05
C GLN A 4 -20.08 -14.87 -15.65
N GLU A 5 -20.27 -15.70 -14.62
CA GLU A 5 -20.23 -15.33 -13.19
C GLU A 5 -18.91 -14.70 -12.70
N ASN A 6 -17.92 -14.49 -13.57
CA ASN A 6 -16.61 -13.92 -13.25
C ASN A 6 -16.13 -12.84 -14.24
N TYR A 7 -17.01 -12.26 -15.05
CA TYR A 7 -16.59 -11.20 -16.01
C TYR A 7 -16.15 -9.91 -15.31
N TYR A 8 -16.70 -9.62 -14.13
CA TYR A 8 -16.46 -8.37 -13.43
C TYR A 8 -15.50 -8.58 -12.25
N ARG A 9 -14.28 -8.05 -12.35
CA ARG A 9 -13.38 -7.92 -11.21
C ARG A 9 -13.36 -6.46 -10.80
N PRO A 10 -13.89 -6.11 -9.61
CA PRO A 10 -14.06 -4.72 -9.21
C PRO A 10 -12.74 -3.93 -9.13
N GLU A 11 -11.63 -4.64 -9.11
CA GLU A 11 -10.27 -4.12 -8.95
C GLU A 11 -9.58 -3.83 -10.29
N GLY A 12 -10.05 -4.43 -11.37
CA GLY A 12 -9.46 -4.30 -12.70
C GLY A 12 -10.20 -3.26 -13.54
N SER A 13 -9.50 -2.80 -14.58
CA SER A 13 -10.05 -1.94 -15.64
C SER A 13 -10.57 -2.73 -16.83
N GLY A 14 -10.65 -4.06 -16.71
CA GLY A 14 -11.09 -4.98 -17.76
C GLY A 14 -10.00 -5.31 -18.79
N GLU A 15 -10.39 -6.12 -19.76
CA GLU A 15 -9.55 -6.48 -20.91
C GLU A 15 -9.53 -5.36 -21.97
N PRO A 16 -8.46 -5.24 -22.76
CA PRO A 16 -8.42 -4.31 -23.87
C PRO A 16 -9.58 -4.55 -24.86
N PHE A 17 -10.23 -3.47 -25.32
CA PHE A 17 -11.23 -3.58 -26.38
C PHE A 17 -10.60 -4.16 -27.67
N PRO A 18 -11.37 -4.88 -28.52
CA PRO A 18 -10.85 -5.41 -29.77
C PRO A 18 -10.19 -4.33 -30.64
N GLY A 19 -8.94 -4.57 -31.04
CA GLY A 19 -8.14 -3.64 -31.84
C GLY A 19 -7.36 -2.59 -31.03
N VAL A 20 -7.54 -2.54 -29.70
CA VAL A 20 -6.66 -1.79 -28.79
C VAL A 20 -5.48 -2.68 -28.40
N GLU A 21 -4.27 -2.16 -28.54
CA GLU A 21 -3.06 -2.81 -28.06
C GLU A 21 -2.60 -2.14 -26.77
N ILE A 22 -2.36 -2.93 -25.74
CA ILE A 22 -1.77 -2.47 -24.49
C ILE A 22 -0.41 -3.14 -24.31
N ARG A 23 0.60 -2.35 -23.93
CA ARG A 23 1.89 -2.85 -23.47
C ARG A 23 2.23 -2.20 -22.13
N ILE A 24 3.03 -2.89 -21.32
CA ILE A 24 3.56 -2.36 -20.06
C ILE A 24 5.08 -2.27 -20.22
N THR A 25 5.69 -1.13 -19.87
CA THR A 25 7.16 -1.00 -19.87
C THR A 25 7.77 -1.77 -18.71
N ASP A 26 9.09 -1.96 -18.72
CA ASP A 26 9.80 -2.57 -17.59
C ASP A 26 9.61 -1.76 -16.29
N GLU A 27 9.44 -0.44 -16.40
CA GLU A 27 9.13 0.45 -15.29
C GLU A 27 7.63 0.50 -14.93
N GLY A 28 6.79 -0.29 -15.60
CA GLY A 28 5.36 -0.39 -15.31
C GLY A 28 4.48 0.68 -15.98
N GLU A 29 4.98 1.46 -16.94
CA GLU A 29 4.14 2.45 -17.64
C GLU A 29 3.23 1.78 -18.68
N ILE A 30 1.96 2.17 -18.71
CA ILE A 30 0.96 1.69 -19.65
C ILE A 30 1.15 2.42 -20.99
N LEU A 31 1.30 1.64 -22.06
CA LEU A 31 1.40 2.10 -23.43
C LEU A 31 0.17 1.69 -24.23
N LEU A 32 -0.35 2.61 -25.03
CA LEU A 32 -1.52 2.37 -25.89
C LEU A 32 -1.15 2.40 -27.37
N GLY A 33 -1.66 1.42 -28.12
CA GLY A 33 -1.56 1.31 -29.57
C GLY A 33 -2.89 0.88 -30.19
N GLY A 34 -2.94 0.88 -31.53
CA GLY A 34 -4.10 0.39 -32.27
C GLY A 34 -5.26 1.39 -32.38
N VAL A 35 -6.48 0.86 -32.41
CA VAL A 35 -7.72 1.63 -32.65
C VAL A 35 -8.03 2.52 -31.45
N GLY A 36 -8.48 3.76 -31.72
CA GLY A 36 -8.91 4.69 -30.69
C GLY A 36 -7.79 5.52 -30.04
N VAL A 37 -6.52 5.24 -30.37
CA VAL A 37 -5.40 6.08 -29.93
C VAL A 37 -5.43 7.43 -30.66
N VAL A 38 -5.21 8.50 -29.90
CA VAL A 38 -5.18 9.89 -30.41
C VAL A 38 -4.10 10.06 -31.47
N ARG A 39 -4.27 11.02 -32.39
CA ARG A 39 -3.22 11.34 -33.40
C ARG A 39 -2.10 12.22 -32.86
N GLY A 40 -2.33 12.88 -31.73
CA GLY A 40 -1.43 13.87 -31.15
C GLY A 40 -2.17 15.08 -30.60
N TYR A 41 -1.38 16.00 -30.06
CA TYR A 41 -1.86 17.26 -29.51
C TYR A 41 -2.05 18.31 -30.62
N TYR A 42 -3.18 18.99 -30.59
CA TYR A 42 -3.52 20.00 -31.60
C TYR A 42 -2.51 21.15 -31.58
N LYS A 43 -1.92 21.45 -32.75
CA LYS A 43 -0.89 22.50 -32.93
C LYS A 43 0.35 22.36 -32.01
N GLN A 44 0.62 21.15 -31.50
CA GLN A 44 1.77 20.87 -30.64
C GLN A 44 2.54 19.64 -31.15
N PRO A 45 3.29 19.78 -32.27
CA PRO A 45 4.01 18.65 -32.88
C PRO A 45 5.12 18.09 -31.98
N ASP A 46 5.81 18.94 -31.21
CA ASP A 46 6.90 18.51 -30.32
C ASP A 46 6.37 17.68 -29.13
N GLU A 47 5.29 18.13 -28.49
CA GLU A 47 4.64 17.38 -27.41
C GLU A 47 4.03 16.07 -27.92
N THR A 48 3.49 16.07 -29.14
CA THR A 48 3.04 14.84 -29.81
C THR A 48 4.20 13.87 -29.97
N LYS A 49 5.34 14.32 -30.48
CA LYS A 49 6.51 13.47 -30.66
C LYS A 49 7.07 12.95 -29.33
N LYS A 50 6.93 13.69 -28.23
CA LYS A 50 7.35 13.25 -26.89
C LYS A 50 6.43 12.17 -26.31
N ALA A 51 5.13 12.30 -26.55
CA ALA A 51 4.11 11.38 -26.03
C ALA A 51 4.02 10.06 -26.84
N PHE A 52 4.54 10.03 -28.07
CA PHE A 52 4.61 8.83 -28.89
C PHE A 52 6.05 8.33 -29.04
N ARG A 53 6.34 7.09 -28.66
CA ARG A 53 7.65 6.45 -28.89
C ARG A 53 7.45 5.06 -29.46
N SER A 54 8.23 4.71 -30.48
CA SER A 54 8.15 3.41 -31.17
C SER A 54 6.72 3.03 -31.62
N GLY A 55 5.90 4.00 -31.99
CA GLY A 55 4.52 3.79 -32.44
C GLY A 55 3.46 3.67 -31.34
N TYR A 56 3.84 3.76 -30.06
CA TYR A 56 2.92 3.68 -28.93
C TYR A 56 2.78 5.02 -28.21
N PHE A 57 1.57 5.29 -27.70
CA PHE A 57 1.27 6.42 -26.83
C PHE A 57 1.63 6.10 -25.38
N TYR A 58 2.45 6.95 -24.77
CA TYR A 58 2.86 6.87 -23.37
C TYR A 58 1.85 7.62 -22.51
N THR A 59 1.10 6.89 -21.69
CA THR A 59 -0.02 7.45 -20.91
C THR A 59 0.46 8.27 -19.69
N GLY A 60 1.67 7.97 -19.20
CA GLY A 60 2.15 8.40 -17.90
C GLY A 60 1.42 7.77 -16.73
N ASP A 61 0.57 6.77 -16.97
CA ASP A 61 -0.10 5.95 -15.97
C ASP A 61 0.67 4.64 -15.78
N GLY A 62 0.87 4.26 -14.54
CA GLY A 62 1.52 3.02 -14.13
C GLY A 62 0.49 1.92 -13.90
N GLY A 63 0.82 0.70 -14.28
CA GLY A 63 -0.07 -0.44 -14.15
C GLY A 63 0.59 -1.76 -14.50
N TYR A 64 -0.23 -2.81 -14.49
CA TYR A 64 0.18 -4.15 -14.89
C TYR A 64 -0.99 -4.89 -15.54
N MET A 65 -0.65 -5.93 -16.30
CA MET A 65 -1.62 -6.90 -16.80
C MET A 65 -1.53 -8.15 -15.93
N ASP A 66 -2.65 -8.73 -15.57
CA ASP A 66 -2.66 -10.02 -14.88
C ASP A 66 -2.54 -11.22 -15.84
N ASP A 67 -2.53 -12.43 -15.28
CA ASP A 67 -2.43 -13.70 -16.01
C ASP A 67 -3.63 -14.01 -16.90
N LYS A 68 -4.74 -13.28 -16.72
CA LYS A 68 -5.99 -13.43 -17.46
C LYS A 68 -6.21 -12.29 -18.46
N GLY A 69 -5.24 -11.38 -18.62
CA GLY A 69 -5.32 -10.29 -19.59
C GLY A 69 -6.12 -9.08 -19.13
N GLU A 70 -6.37 -8.94 -17.83
CA GLU A 70 -7.04 -7.78 -17.25
C GLU A 70 -6.03 -6.69 -16.89
N LEU A 71 -6.34 -5.44 -17.27
CA LEU A 71 -5.50 -4.28 -16.96
C LEU A 71 -5.78 -3.76 -15.56
N TYR A 72 -4.74 -3.49 -14.79
CA TYR A 72 -4.81 -2.80 -13.52
C TYR A 72 -4.06 -1.48 -13.59
N ILE A 73 -4.78 -0.38 -13.44
CA ILE A 73 -4.21 0.97 -13.34
C ILE A 73 -3.95 1.28 -11.87
N VAL A 74 -2.73 1.67 -11.56
CA VAL A 74 -2.23 1.77 -10.19
C VAL A 74 -2.11 3.22 -9.75
N ASP A 75 -1.30 4.02 -10.44
CA ASP A 75 -1.08 5.43 -10.13
C ASP A 75 -0.39 6.13 -11.30
N ARG A 76 -0.07 7.42 -11.18
CA ARG A 76 0.82 8.09 -12.13
C ARG A 76 2.24 7.57 -11.99
N VAL A 77 2.91 7.37 -13.12
CA VAL A 77 4.32 6.95 -13.18
C VAL A 77 5.23 7.86 -12.36
N LYS A 78 4.94 9.16 -12.26
CA LYS A 78 5.75 10.10 -11.45
C LYS A 78 5.55 9.95 -9.94
N ASP A 79 4.42 9.39 -9.52
CA ASP A 79 4.02 9.28 -8.11
C ASP A 79 4.34 7.87 -7.54
N MET A 80 4.75 6.93 -8.40
CA MET A 80 5.26 5.61 -8.01
C MET A 80 6.69 5.68 -7.45
N GLN A 81 6.98 4.82 -6.47
CA GLN A 81 8.30 4.62 -5.90
C GLN A 81 9.03 3.46 -6.59
N THR A 82 10.35 3.40 -6.40
CA THR A 82 11.22 2.41 -7.04
C THR A 82 11.91 1.57 -5.96
N LEU A 83 11.82 0.25 -6.07
CA LEU A 83 12.57 -0.70 -5.25
C LEU A 83 14.04 -0.73 -5.66
N SER A 84 14.91 -1.30 -4.83
CA SER A 84 16.36 -1.39 -5.10
C SER A 84 16.69 -2.19 -6.37
N ASN A 85 15.80 -3.08 -6.78
CA ASN A 85 15.93 -3.90 -7.99
C ASN A 85 15.37 -3.23 -9.27
N GLY A 86 14.86 -2.00 -9.17
CA GLY A 86 14.29 -1.24 -10.29
C GLY A 86 12.77 -1.38 -10.47
N ASP A 87 12.13 -2.36 -9.82
CA ASP A 87 10.68 -2.53 -9.89
C ASP A 87 9.97 -1.33 -9.27
N ARG A 88 8.85 -0.94 -9.86
CA ARG A 88 8.06 0.21 -9.38
C ARG A 88 6.78 -0.24 -8.71
N PHE A 89 6.37 0.51 -7.68
CA PHE A 89 5.12 0.27 -6.96
C PHE A 89 4.50 1.60 -6.54
N SER A 90 3.18 1.62 -6.32
CA SER A 90 2.49 2.78 -5.72
C SER A 90 2.17 2.52 -4.25
N PRO A 91 2.79 3.25 -3.32
CA PRO A 91 2.40 3.20 -1.91
C PRO A 91 0.93 3.55 -1.72
N THR A 92 0.45 4.61 -2.38
CA THR A 92 -0.91 5.14 -2.29
C THR A 92 -1.96 4.15 -2.78
N TYR A 93 -1.67 3.41 -3.84
CA TYR A 93 -2.53 2.33 -4.31
C TYR A 93 -2.67 1.25 -3.24
N ILE A 94 -1.55 0.69 -2.76
CA ILE A 94 -1.56 -0.38 -1.75
C ILE A 94 -2.26 0.10 -0.46
N GLU A 95 -1.98 1.32 0.00
CA GLU A 95 -2.63 1.93 1.15
C GLU A 95 -4.14 2.09 0.97
N GLY A 96 -4.58 2.54 -0.21
CA GLY A 96 -5.99 2.67 -0.53
C GLY A 96 -6.72 1.33 -0.48
N ARG A 97 -6.10 0.29 -1.03
CA ARG A 97 -6.63 -1.08 -1.05
C ARG A 97 -6.73 -1.68 0.37
N LEU A 98 -5.69 -1.51 1.19
CA LEU A 98 -5.69 -1.96 2.58
C LEU A 98 -6.78 -1.26 3.40
N LYS A 99 -6.93 0.06 3.25
CA LYS A 99 -7.95 0.87 3.95
C LYS A 99 -9.39 0.60 3.50
N PHE A 100 -9.61 -0.22 2.47
CA PHE A 100 -10.95 -0.69 2.14
C PHE A 100 -11.48 -1.69 3.19
N SER A 101 -10.57 -2.35 3.93
CA SER A 101 -10.94 -3.18 5.06
C SER A 101 -11.49 -2.33 6.22
N PRO A 102 -12.61 -2.71 6.85
CA PRO A 102 -13.13 -2.00 8.02
C PRO A 102 -12.21 -2.10 9.23
N TYR A 103 -11.20 -2.99 9.20
CA TYR A 103 -10.25 -3.21 10.29
C TYR A 103 -8.97 -2.37 10.17
N ILE A 104 -8.77 -1.65 9.05
CA ILE A 104 -7.58 -0.82 8.83
C ILE A 104 -8.02 0.64 8.74
N LYS A 105 -7.64 1.44 9.74
CA LYS A 105 -7.95 2.88 9.80
C LYS A 105 -7.03 3.69 8.90
N ASP A 106 -5.73 3.47 9.06
CA ASP A 106 -4.68 4.10 8.27
C ASP A 106 -3.51 3.13 8.12
N CYS A 107 -2.65 3.37 7.13
CA CYS A 107 -1.42 2.62 6.97
C CYS A 107 -0.40 3.46 6.20
N MET A 108 0.87 3.15 6.40
CA MET A 108 1.99 3.71 5.64
C MET A 108 2.75 2.56 4.99
N VAL A 109 2.77 2.56 3.65
CA VAL A 109 3.55 1.61 2.86
C VAL A 109 4.91 2.21 2.54
N VAL A 110 5.97 1.41 2.71
CA VAL A 110 7.36 1.81 2.57
C VAL A 110 8.09 0.81 1.68
N GLY A 111 8.93 1.31 0.78
CA GLY A 111 9.72 0.46 -0.12
C GLY A 111 10.74 1.20 -0.99
N ASN A 112 10.70 2.54 -1.06
CA ASN A 112 11.60 3.30 -1.90
C ASN A 112 13.09 3.01 -1.61
N ASN A 113 13.83 2.59 -2.63
CA ASN A 113 15.22 2.15 -2.54
C ASN A 113 15.45 1.00 -1.53
N ARG A 114 14.47 0.11 -1.39
CA ARG A 114 14.53 -1.09 -0.53
C ARG A 114 14.23 -2.34 -1.34
N ASP A 115 14.57 -3.49 -0.77
CA ASP A 115 14.50 -4.79 -1.47
C ASP A 115 13.08 -5.37 -1.53
N SER A 116 12.15 -4.84 -0.73
CA SER A 116 10.75 -5.25 -0.74
C SER A 116 9.85 -4.14 -0.20
N VAL A 117 8.53 -4.33 -0.35
CA VAL A 117 7.51 -3.45 0.21
C VAL A 117 7.11 -3.93 1.60
N VAL A 118 7.09 -3.03 2.58
CA VAL A 118 6.63 -3.29 3.95
C VAL A 118 5.58 -2.26 4.38
N ALA A 119 4.84 -2.53 5.46
CA ALA A 119 3.80 -1.61 5.93
C ALA A 119 3.80 -1.39 7.46
N ILE A 120 3.44 -0.18 7.87
CA ILE A 120 3.01 0.15 9.24
C ILE A 120 1.50 0.35 9.19
N ILE A 121 0.74 -0.41 9.97
CA ILE A 121 -0.73 -0.42 9.90
C ILE A 121 -1.32 0.09 11.21
N ASN A 122 -2.27 1.02 11.13
CA ASN A 122 -3.19 1.34 12.22
C ASN A 122 -4.48 0.53 12.04
N MET A 123 -4.78 -0.29 13.04
CA MET A 123 -6.08 -0.95 13.10
C MET A 123 -7.19 0.08 13.39
N ASP A 124 -8.38 -0.15 12.85
CA ASP A 124 -9.57 0.53 13.35
C ASP A 124 -9.95 -0.05 14.71
N TYR A 125 -9.73 0.72 15.78
CA TYR A 125 -9.92 0.23 17.14
C TYR A 125 -11.35 -0.21 17.44
N GLU A 126 -12.35 0.49 16.92
CA GLU A 126 -13.75 0.17 17.20
C GLU A 126 -14.18 -1.12 16.49
N ASN A 127 -13.88 -1.24 15.20
CA ASN A 127 -14.25 -2.41 14.41
C ASN A 127 -13.45 -3.64 14.83
N THR A 128 -12.15 -3.47 15.07
CA THR A 128 -11.28 -4.56 15.54
C THR A 128 -11.67 -4.98 16.95
N GLY A 129 -12.04 -4.03 17.83
CA GLY A 129 -12.54 -4.32 19.17
C GLY A 129 -13.82 -5.15 19.17
N ARG A 130 -14.83 -4.75 18.37
CA ARG A 130 -16.07 -5.53 18.20
C ARG A 130 -15.81 -6.93 17.63
N TRP A 131 -14.85 -7.06 16.71
CA TRP A 131 -14.43 -8.37 16.21
C TRP A 131 -13.76 -9.21 17.30
N ALA A 132 -12.88 -8.61 18.12
CA ALA A 132 -12.22 -9.28 19.22
C ALA A 132 -13.23 -9.79 20.27
N GLU A 133 -14.21 -8.97 20.64
CA GLU A 133 -15.30 -9.34 21.55
C GLU A 133 -16.09 -10.56 21.05
N ARG A 134 -16.47 -10.57 19.76
CA ARG A 134 -17.19 -11.70 19.12
C ARG A 134 -16.37 -12.99 19.08
N ASN A 135 -15.05 -12.88 19.09
CA ASN A 135 -14.13 -14.01 19.10
C ASN A 135 -13.60 -14.32 20.52
N HIS A 136 -14.19 -13.72 21.56
CA HIS A 136 -13.82 -13.91 22.96
C HIS A 136 -12.35 -13.56 23.30
N ILE A 137 -11.78 -12.60 22.58
CA ILE A 137 -10.42 -12.10 22.81
C ILE A 137 -10.48 -10.95 23.82
N ALA A 138 -9.93 -11.16 25.01
CA ALA A 138 -9.88 -10.13 26.05
C ALA A 138 -8.77 -9.12 25.75
N TYR A 139 -9.11 -7.84 25.79
CA TYR A 139 -8.17 -6.73 25.67
C TYR A 139 -8.59 -5.55 26.56
N THR A 140 -7.63 -4.68 26.88
CA THR A 140 -7.81 -3.58 27.83
C THR A 140 -7.60 -2.19 27.23
N SER A 141 -6.92 -2.11 26.09
CA SER A 141 -6.57 -0.85 25.43
C SER A 141 -6.28 -1.08 23.95
N HIS A 142 -6.14 0.02 23.20
CA HIS A 142 -5.67 -0.03 21.81
C HIS A 142 -4.30 -0.70 21.71
N GLN A 143 -3.35 -0.31 22.57
CA GLN A 143 -2.01 -0.90 22.60
C GLN A 143 -2.08 -2.41 22.83
N ASP A 144 -2.82 -2.87 23.83
CA ASP A 144 -2.98 -4.31 24.12
C ASP A 144 -3.62 -5.06 22.93
N LEU A 145 -4.71 -4.51 22.37
CA LEU A 145 -5.40 -5.14 21.25
C LEU A 145 -4.51 -5.22 19.99
N SER A 146 -3.74 -4.17 19.69
CA SER A 146 -2.85 -4.13 18.52
C SER A 146 -1.76 -5.21 18.54
N GLN A 147 -1.38 -5.68 19.73
CA GLN A 147 -0.34 -6.70 19.90
C GLN A 147 -0.90 -8.11 20.15
N LYS A 148 -2.22 -8.31 20.01
CA LYS A 148 -2.81 -9.65 20.02
C LYS A 148 -2.40 -10.43 18.77
N LYS A 149 -2.03 -11.70 18.95
CA LYS A 149 -1.67 -12.58 17.83
C LYS A 149 -2.81 -12.69 16.83
N GLU A 150 -4.03 -12.77 17.33
CA GLU A 150 -5.26 -12.90 16.57
C GLU A 150 -5.52 -11.66 15.70
N VAL A 151 -5.19 -10.45 16.18
CA VAL A 151 -5.26 -9.22 15.37
C VAL A 151 -4.19 -9.22 14.29
N GLY A 152 -2.97 -9.66 14.63
CA GLY A 152 -1.91 -9.86 13.63
C GLY A 152 -2.33 -10.82 12.51
N GLU A 153 -2.97 -11.94 12.85
CA GLU A 153 -3.52 -12.92 11.90
C GLU A 153 -4.65 -12.32 11.04
N LEU A 154 -5.61 -11.63 11.67
CA LEU A 154 -6.69 -10.93 10.96
C LEU A 154 -6.15 -9.97 9.89
N LEU A 155 -5.18 -9.13 10.27
CA LEU A 155 -4.59 -8.16 9.37
C LEU A 155 -3.67 -8.83 8.33
N LYS A 156 -3.03 -9.95 8.67
CA LYS A 156 -2.23 -10.74 7.72
C LYS A 156 -3.11 -11.29 6.60
N ASP A 157 -4.31 -11.78 6.90
CA ASP A 157 -5.25 -12.26 5.88
C ASP A 157 -5.70 -11.13 4.94
N ILE A 158 -5.97 -9.93 5.49
CA ILE A 158 -6.32 -8.74 4.70
C ILE A 158 -5.17 -8.34 3.77
N VAL A 159 -3.95 -8.26 4.30
CA VAL A 159 -2.75 -7.95 3.49
C VAL A 159 -2.52 -9.02 2.42
N GLY A 160 -2.72 -10.31 2.76
CA GLY A 160 -2.65 -11.41 1.81
C GLY A 160 -3.65 -11.28 0.66
N ASN A 161 -4.89 -10.88 0.95
CA ASN A 161 -5.91 -10.64 -0.06
C ASN A 161 -5.54 -9.49 -1.01
N VAL A 162 -4.97 -8.40 -0.47
CA VAL A 162 -4.45 -7.30 -1.30
C VAL A 162 -3.26 -7.77 -2.13
N ASN A 163 -2.36 -8.56 -1.56
CA ASN A 163 -1.21 -9.10 -2.28
C ASN A 163 -1.59 -10.03 -3.45
N ASN A 164 -2.74 -10.71 -3.39
CA ASN A 164 -3.19 -11.60 -4.47
C ASN A 164 -3.45 -10.86 -5.78
N VAL A 165 -3.82 -9.58 -5.73
CA VAL A 165 -3.98 -8.78 -6.95
C VAL A 165 -2.68 -8.11 -7.38
N LEU A 166 -1.70 -7.94 -6.48
CA LEU A 166 -0.44 -7.27 -6.81
C LEU A 166 0.57 -8.20 -7.51
N PRO A 167 1.39 -7.65 -8.44
CA PRO A 167 2.58 -8.33 -8.95
C PRO A 167 3.51 -8.76 -7.81
N GLU A 168 4.17 -9.91 -7.94
CA GLU A 168 4.96 -10.54 -6.88
C GLU A 168 5.91 -9.56 -6.17
N LYS A 169 6.62 -8.75 -6.94
CA LYS A 169 7.64 -7.81 -6.46
C LYS A 169 7.07 -6.60 -5.72
N GLN A 170 5.80 -6.29 -5.93
CA GLN A 170 5.10 -5.15 -5.32
C GLN A 170 4.34 -5.54 -4.04
N ARG A 171 4.33 -6.83 -3.68
CA ARG A 171 3.59 -7.35 -2.53
C ARG A 171 4.21 -6.90 -1.22
N VAL A 172 3.34 -6.59 -0.25
CA VAL A 172 3.76 -6.32 1.13
C VAL A 172 4.30 -7.62 1.74
N THR A 173 5.59 -7.65 2.07
CA THR A 173 6.25 -8.85 2.60
C THR A 173 6.09 -8.98 4.10
N ARG A 174 6.18 -7.85 4.81
CA ARG A 174 6.09 -7.75 6.26
C ARG A 174 5.34 -6.49 6.69
N PHE A 175 4.71 -6.55 7.85
CA PHE A 175 4.09 -5.39 8.46
C PHE A 175 4.11 -5.44 9.99
N VAL A 176 3.74 -4.32 10.60
CA VAL A 176 3.50 -4.19 12.05
C VAL A 176 2.16 -3.50 12.27
N VAL A 177 1.50 -3.84 13.37
CA VAL A 177 0.28 -3.15 13.82
C VAL A 177 0.68 -2.15 14.87
N LEU A 178 0.62 -0.85 14.55
CA LEU A 178 1.09 0.21 15.44
C LEU A 178 0.17 0.34 16.67
N HIS A 179 0.77 0.59 17.83
CA HIS A 179 0.08 0.66 19.13
C HIS A 179 -0.73 1.94 19.37
N LYS A 180 -0.72 2.87 18.41
CA LYS A 180 -1.45 4.13 18.43
C LYS A 180 -1.83 4.51 17.01
N ASP A 181 -2.85 5.35 16.86
CA ASP A 181 -3.20 5.95 15.58
C ASP A 181 -2.17 7.00 15.13
N PHE A 182 -2.06 7.22 13.82
CA PHE A 182 -1.39 8.39 13.28
C PHE A 182 -2.13 9.68 13.68
N ASP A 183 -1.37 10.66 14.17
CA ASP A 183 -1.91 11.89 14.75
C ASP A 183 -1.45 13.14 13.95
N PRO A 184 -2.39 13.98 13.46
CA PRO A 184 -2.05 15.27 12.88
C PRO A 184 -1.29 16.21 13.83
N ASP A 185 -1.58 16.16 15.14
CA ASP A 185 -0.95 17.02 16.14
C ASP A 185 0.50 16.59 16.42
N GLU A 186 0.84 15.32 16.20
CA GLU A 186 2.22 14.81 16.20
C GLU A 186 2.92 14.96 14.84
N ALA A 187 2.33 15.71 13.90
CA ALA A 187 2.85 15.93 12.56
C ALA A 187 2.99 14.66 11.69
N GLU A 188 2.30 13.58 12.03
CA GLU A 188 2.29 12.33 11.24
C GLU A 188 1.35 12.45 10.05
N LEU A 189 0.23 13.14 10.25
CA LEU A 189 -0.74 13.46 9.22
C LEU A 189 -0.83 14.97 8.99
N THR A 190 -1.30 15.37 7.82
CA THR A 190 -1.87 16.71 7.62
C THR A 190 -3.23 16.79 8.32
N ARG A 191 -3.78 18.01 8.50
CA ARG A 191 -5.17 18.19 8.96
C ARG A 191 -6.21 17.53 8.06
N THR A 192 -5.87 17.29 6.80
CA THR A 192 -6.68 16.55 5.82
C THR A 192 -6.39 15.04 5.83
N ARG A 193 -5.70 14.53 6.86
CA ARG A 193 -5.32 13.13 7.06
C ARG A 193 -4.42 12.55 5.97
N LYS A 194 -3.63 13.37 5.27
CA LYS A 194 -2.59 12.89 4.35
C LYS A 194 -1.31 12.58 5.12
N LEU A 195 -0.66 11.46 4.81
CA LEU A 195 0.62 11.08 5.43
C LEU A 195 1.70 12.12 5.13
N ARG A 196 2.47 12.48 6.16
CA ARG A 196 3.72 13.25 6.02
C ARG A 196 4.89 12.28 5.95
N ARG A 197 4.99 11.54 4.83
CA ARG A 197 5.92 10.41 4.62
C ARG A 197 7.34 10.68 5.07
N ASP A 198 7.98 11.73 4.58
CA ASP A 198 9.38 12.05 4.93
C ASP A 198 9.61 12.22 6.44
N PHE A 199 8.59 12.72 7.15
CA PHE A 199 8.65 12.85 8.61
C PHE A 199 8.40 11.50 9.29
N MET A 200 7.41 10.74 8.82
CA MET A 200 7.06 9.44 9.38
C MET A 200 8.15 8.39 9.16
N GLU A 201 8.79 8.35 8.00
CA GLU A 201 9.91 7.44 7.72
C GLU A 201 11.09 7.68 8.67
N LYS A 202 11.36 8.95 9.02
CA LYS A 202 12.37 9.31 10.03
C LYS A 202 11.90 8.95 11.44
N ARG A 203 10.66 9.27 11.78
CA ARG A 203 10.08 9.00 13.10
C ARG A 203 10.05 7.51 13.43
N TYR A 204 9.72 6.68 12.44
CA TYR A 204 9.59 5.23 12.56
C TYR A 204 10.79 4.49 11.98
N GLU A 205 11.95 5.13 11.85
CA GLU A 205 13.13 4.54 11.22
C GLU A 205 13.50 3.19 11.84
N ASN A 206 13.56 3.10 13.18
CA ASN A 206 13.88 1.85 13.88
C ASN A 206 12.89 0.72 13.55
N LEU A 207 11.60 1.05 13.47
CA LEU A 207 10.55 0.09 13.14
C LEU A 207 10.65 -0.37 11.68
N ILE A 208 10.95 0.56 10.77
CA ILE A 208 11.18 0.26 9.35
C ILE A 208 12.43 -0.61 9.18
N GLN A 209 13.53 -0.29 9.87
CA GLN A 209 14.76 -1.09 9.84
C GLN A 209 14.50 -2.51 10.33
N ALA A 210 13.70 -2.68 11.38
CA ALA A 210 13.34 -3.98 11.90
C ALA A 210 12.48 -4.83 10.95
N LEU A 211 11.56 -4.19 10.22
CA LEU A 211 10.79 -4.84 9.15
C LEU A 211 11.74 -5.45 8.10
N TYR A 212 12.78 -4.72 7.69
CA TYR A 212 13.79 -5.23 6.76
C TYR A 212 14.81 -6.19 7.40
N GLY A 213 15.07 -6.06 8.71
CA GLY A 213 16.13 -6.78 9.43
C GLY A 213 15.80 -8.21 9.85
N GLY A 214 14.64 -8.76 9.43
CA GLY A 214 14.25 -10.13 9.75
C GLY A 214 13.84 -10.35 11.22
N GLN A 215 13.71 -9.29 12.00
CA GLN A 215 13.30 -9.37 13.41
C GLN A 215 11.82 -9.74 13.52
N ASP A 216 11.45 -10.50 14.56
CA ASP A 216 10.05 -10.86 14.86
C ASP A 216 9.42 -9.89 15.88
N LYS A 217 10.25 -9.11 16.56
CA LYS A 217 9.84 -8.11 17.56
C LYS A 217 10.72 -6.88 17.50
N VAL A 218 10.14 -5.73 17.83
CA VAL A 218 10.83 -4.44 17.86
C VAL A 218 10.48 -3.70 19.13
N ASP A 219 11.49 -3.29 19.88
CA ASP A 219 11.29 -2.44 21.04
C ASP A 219 11.07 -1.00 20.56
N MET A 220 9.90 -0.45 20.83
CA MET A 220 9.61 0.95 20.57
C MET A 220 9.59 1.74 21.87
N GLU A 221 10.40 2.79 21.93
CA GLU A 221 10.33 3.78 23.01
C GLU A 221 9.43 4.94 22.58
N THR A 222 8.24 5.04 23.20
CA THR A 222 7.37 6.21 23.05
C THR A 222 7.55 7.11 24.27
N THR A 223 7.93 8.36 24.04
CA THR A 223 7.88 9.39 25.08
C THR A 223 6.49 10.03 25.08
N VAL A 224 5.69 9.70 26.08
CA VAL A 224 4.39 10.35 26.33
C VAL A 224 4.65 11.61 27.15
N THR A 225 4.26 12.77 26.62
CA THR A 225 4.27 14.02 27.37
C THR A 225 2.87 14.26 27.93
N TYR A 226 2.74 14.21 29.26
CA TYR A 226 1.49 14.47 29.96
C TYR A 226 1.14 15.97 29.91
N ARG A 227 -0.14 16.29 30.15
CA ARG A 227 -0.65 17.68 30.17
C ARG A 227 0.03 18.56 31.23
N ASP A 228 0.63 17.96 32.25
CA ASP A 228 1.41 18.65 33.30
C ASP A 228 2.88 18.86 32.91
N GLY A 229 3.27 18.50 31.69
CA GLY A 229 4.63 18.62 31.16
C GLY A 229 5.55 17.46 31.55
N ARG A 230 5.09 16.49 32.34
CA ARG A 230 5.89 15.30 32.65
C ARG A 230 6.08 14.45 31.40
N GLN A 231 7.25 13.86 31.25
CA GLN A 231 7.54 12.91 30.19
C GLN A 231 7.72 11.52 30.81
N ALA A 232 7.03 10.53 30.28
CA ALA A 232 7.31 9.13 30.58
C ALA A 232 7.67 8.39 29.30
N THR A 233 8.78 7.66 29.33
CA THR A 233 9.18 6.78 28.25
C THR A 233 8.59 5.40 28.51
N TRP A 234 7.78 4.92 27.59
CA TRP A 234 7.20 3.58 27.64
C TRP A 234 7.90 2.73 26.59
N LYS A 235 8.28 1.50 26.98
CA LYS A 235 8.77 0.48 26.06
C LYS A 235 7.61 -0.40 25.65
N ILE A 236 7.44 -0.59 24.36
CA ILE A 236 6.39 -1.42 23.78
C ILE A 236 7.04 -2.38 22.81
N ASP A 237 6.83 -3.67 23.05
CA ASP A 237 7.24 -4.72 22.12
C ASP A 237 6.23 -4.77 20.97
N MET A 238 6.67 -4.39 19.78
CA MET A 238 5.87 -4.45 18.57
C MET A 238 6.11 -5.80 17.87
N LEU A 239 5.05 -6.57 17.62
CA LEU A 239 5.15 -7.84 16.90
C LEU A 239 5.22 -7.60 15.38
N VAL A 240 6.27 -8.14 14.75
CA VAL A 240 6.41 -8.13 13.29
C VAL A 240 5.65 -9.30 12.70
N GLN A 241 4.86 -9.01 11.67
CA GLN A 241 4.04 -9.98 10.95
C GLN A 241 4.66 -10.29 9.59
N ASP A 242 4.99 -11.57 9.37
CA ASP A 242 5.41 -12.09 8.08
C ASP A 242 4.19 -12.49 7.24
N VAL A 243 4.01 -11.88 6.07
CA VAL A 243 2.88 -12.22 5.17
C VAL A 243 3.15 -13.51 4.40
N ASN A 244 4.41 -13.69 3.96
CA ASN A 244 4.80 -14.78 3.04
C ASN A 244 5.41 -16.02 3.71
N LYS A 245 5.56 -16.05 5.05
CA LYS A 245 5.88 -17.31 5.74
C LYS A 245 4.62 -18.17 5.80
N ARG A 246 4.59 -19.21 4.95
CA ARG A 246 3.92 -20.49 5.20
C ARG A 246 4.95 -21.48 5.71
#